data_AF-A0A5B8YM96-F1
#
_entry.id   AF-A0A5B8YM96-F1
#
_cell.length_a   1.000
_cell.length_b   1.000
_cell.length_c   1.000
_cell.angle_alpha   90.00
_cell.angle_beta   90.00
_cell.angle_gamma   90.00
#
_symmetry.space_group_name_H-M   'P 1'
#
loop_
_entity.id
_entity.type
_entity.pdbx_description
1 polymer ?
#
loop_
_entity_poly.entity_id
_entity_poly.type
_entity_poly.pdbx_seq_one_letter_code
_entity_poly.pdbx_strand_id
1 'polypeptide(L)' 'MAIIGNIINEGPGHVNVRSGEVLADIVTAKDFFQIRTYAMGDNDRKNGSKQNIQLTKEKAIELRRLLDKFIG' A
#
# COMPACT_ATOMS: atom_id res chain seq x y z
N MET A 1 -7.69 -1.19 -11.86
CA MET A 1 -7.59 -1.37 -10.39
C MET A 1 -6.15 -1.24 -9.95
N ALA A 2 -5.87 -0.43 -8.93
CA ALA A 2 -4.55 -0.37 -8.30
C ALA A 2 -4.21 -1.74 -7.65
N ILE A 3 -2.93 -2.13 -7.64
CA ILE A 3 -2.44 -3.40 -7.10
C ILE A 3 -2.91 -3.66 -5.65
N ILE A 4 -3.04 -2.60 -4.84
CA ILE A 4 -3.55 -2.67 -3.46
C ILE A 4 -5.03 -3.08 -3.43
N GLY A 5 -5.84 -2.66 -4.41
CA GLY A 5 -7.24 -3.04 -4.51
C GLY A 5 -7.46 -4.54 -4.76
N ASN A 6 -6.47 -5.22 -5.34
CA ASN A 6 -6.51 -6.68 -5.50
C ASN A 6 -6.13 -7.42 -4.20
N ILE A 7 -5.33 -6.80 -3.32
CA ILE A 7 -4.88 -7.40 -2.05
C ILE A 7 -5.95 -7.28 -0.95
N ILE A 8 -6.82 -6.26 -1.02
CA ILE A 8 -7.77 -5.92 0.05
C ILE A 8 -9.03 -6.81 0.08
N ASN A 9 -9.27 -7.68 -0.91
CA ASN A 9 -10.62 -8.16 -1.20
C ASN A 9 -10.95 -9.64 -0.92
N GLU A 10 -10.30 -10.33 0.03
CA GLU A 10 -10.63 -11.74 0.35
C GLU A 10 -10.48 -12.13 1.84
N GLY A 11 -11.04 -11.35 2.78
CA GLY A 11 -11.01 -11.70 4.21
C GLY A 11 -12.33 -11.42 4.96
N PRO A 12 -12.73 -12.22 5.97
CA PRO A 12 -13.95 -12.05 6.75
C PRO A 12 -13.80 -10.94 7.80
N GLY A 13 -13.52 -9.72 7.34
CA GLY A 13 -13.51 -8.52 8.15
C GLY A 13 -14.18 -7.39 7.37
N HIS A 14 -14.99 -6.56 8.04
CA HIS A 14 -15.48 -5.33 7.44
C HIS A 14 -14.29 -4.37 7.24
N VAL A 15 -13.55 -4.57 6.16
CA VAL A 15 -12.63 -3.54 5.69
C VAL A 15 -13.51 -2.41 5.21
N ASN A 16 -13.46 -1.27 5.90
CA ASN A 16 -14.02 -0.02 5.41
C ASN A 16 -13.21 0.44 4.20
N VAL A 17 -13.47 -0.19 3.05
CA VAL A 17 -13.03 0.31 1.76
C VAL A 17 -13.85 1.58 1.55
N ARG A 18 -13.24 2.75 1.82
CA ARG A 18 -13.85 4.01 1.38
C ARG A 18 -13.96 3.93 -0.12
N SER A 19 -15.20 3.88 -0.63
CA SER A 19 -15.48 3.86 -2.06
C SER A 19 -14.85 5.08 -2.71
N GLY A 20 -13.87 4.81 -3.55
CA GLY A 20 -13.04 5.80 -4.20
C GLY A 20 -11.93 5.07 -4.90
N GLU A 21 -11.91 5.17 -6.22
CA GLU A 21 -10.74 4.74 -6.98
C GLU A 21 -9.53 5.54 -6.46
N VAL A 22 -8.34 4.94 -6.46
CA VAL A 22 -7.06 5.59 -6.13
C VAL A 22 -6.02 5.14 -7.14
N LEU A 23 -5.08 6.03 -7.47
CA LEU A 23 -3.87 5.65 -8.19
C LEU A 23 -2.85 5.15 -7.18
N ALA A 24 -2.13 4.07 -7.48
CA ALA A 24 -1.09 3.55 -6.60
C ALA A 24 0.23 3.36 -7.34
N ASP A 25 1.31 3.80 -6.69
CA ASP A 25 2.68 3.51 -7.10
C ASP A 25 3.29 2.48 -6.16
N ILE A 26 4.05 1.55 -6.72
CA ILE A 26 4.97 0.69 -5.98
C ILE A 26 6.38 1.01 -6.45
N VAL A 27 7.25 1.37 -5.52
CA VAL A 27 8.66 1.69 -5.79
C VAL A 27 9.55 0.71 -5.05
N THR A 28 10.40 0.01 -5.80
CA THR A 28 11.44 -0.87 -5.29
C THR A 28 12.80 -0.24 -5.61
N ALA A 29 13.44 0.35 -4.60
CA ALA A 29 14.77 0.91 -4.71
C ALA A 29 15.78 0.07 -3.92
N LYS A 30 17.08 0.36 -4.08
CA LYS A 30 18.16 -0.34 -3.36
C LYS A 30 18.00 -0.23 -1.84
N ASP A 31 17.51 0.91 -1.36
CA ASP A 31 17.52 1.27 0.07
C ASP A 31 16.12 1.26 0.70
N PHE A 32 15.06 1.31 -0.10
CA PHE A 32 13.70 1.30 0.41
C PHE A 32 12.71 0.62 -0.54
N PHE A 33 11.64 0.12 0.06
CA PHE A 33 10.40 -0.27 -0.60
C PHE A 33 9.32 0.75 -0.23
N GLN A 34 8.55 1.22 -1.19
CA GLN A 34 7.51 2.21 -0.93
C GLN A 34 6.22 1.92 -1.69
N ILE A 35 5.10 2.09 -1.00
CA ILE A 35 3.76 2.08 -1.58
C ILE A 35 3.12 3.45 -1.34
N ARG A 36 2.66 4.09 -2.40
CA ARG A 36 1.94 5.38 -2.32
C ARG A 36 0.58 5.27 -2.98
N THR A 37 -0.41 5.93 -2.42
CA THR A 37 -1.72 6.13 -3.05
C THR A 37 -1.99 7.60 -3.26
N TYR A 38 -2.71 7.93 -4.34
CA TYR A 38 -3.07 9.29 -4.73
C TYR A 38 -4.57 9.39 -5.00
N ALA A 39 -5.08 10.62 -5.03
CA ALA A 39 -6.42 10.87 -5.55
C ALA A 39 -6.53 10.43 -7.01
N MET A 40 -7.70 9.96 -7.42
CA MET A 40 -7.94 9.72 -8.84
C MET A 40 -7.92 11.01 -9.63
N GLY A 41 -7.40 10.92 -10.85
CA GLY A 41 -7.15 12.08 -11.70
C GLY A 41 -5.89 12.88 -11.33
N ASP A 42 -5.24 12.60 -10.20
CA ASP A 42 -3.96 13.20 -9.83
C ASP A 42 -2.78 12.47 -10.49
N ASN A 43 -2.84 12.35 -11.82
CA ASN A 43 -1.83 11.65 -12.62
C ASN A 43 -0.44 12.31 -12.49
N ASP A 44 -0.43 13.63 -12.23
CA ASP A 44 0.79 14.42 -12.05
C ASP A 44 1.27 14.43 -10.59
N ARG A 45 0.57 13.75 -9.66
CA ARG A 45 0.91 13.66 -8.22
C ARG A 45 1.01 15.02 -7.53
N LYS A 46 0.26 16.02 -8.00
CA LYS A 46 0.33 17.42 -7.56
C LYS A 46 -0.33 17.65 -6.20
N ASN A 47 -1.26 16.79 -5.79
CA ASN A 47 -1.99 16.93 -4.53
C ASN A 47 -1.33 16.17 -3.38
N GLY A 48 -0.16 15.58 -3.60
CA GLY A 48 0.52 14.73 -2.64
C GLY A 48 -0.14 13.35 -2.47
N SER A 49 0.59 12.42 -1.86
CA SER A 49 0.07 11.08 -1.60
C SER A 49 -0.97 11.11 -0.47
N LYS A 50 -2.13 10.47 -0.68
CA LYS A 50 -3.14 10.25 0.34
C LYS A 50 -2.66 9.28 1.43
N GLN A 51 -1.89 8.27 1.03
CA GLN A 51 -1.21 7.34 1.94
C GLN A 51 0.17 7.04 1.38
N ASN A 52 1.18 6.97 2.24
CA ASN A 52 2.55 6.63 1.88
C ASN A 52 3.15 5.72 2.95
N ILE A 53 3.50 4.50 2.57
CA ILE A 53 4.26 3.56 3.39
C ILE A 53 5.62 3.41 2.74
N GLN A 54 6.67 3.85 3.42
CA GLN A 54 8.05 3.62 3.03
C GLN A 54 8.75 2.76 4.08
N LEU A 55 9.38 1.69 3.64
CA LEU A 55 10.06 0.72 4.48
C LEU A 55 11.52 0.61 4.06
N THR A 56 12.44 0.70 5.02
CA THR A 56 13.80 0.20 4.82
C THR A 56 13.78 -1.33 4.78
N LYS A 57 14.90 -1.96 4.43
CA LYS A 57 15.02 -3.43 4.44
C LYS A 57 14.72 -4.03 5.80
N GLU A 58 15.23 -3.41 6.86
CA GLU A 58 15.07 -3.88 8.23
C GLU A 58 13.59 -3.85 8.65
N LYS A 59 12.89 -2.77 8.31
CA LYS A 59 11.46 -2.63 8.59
C LYS A 59 10.59 -3.52 7.71
N ALA A 60 11.00 -3.79 6.47
CA ALA A 60 10.32 -4.77 5.62
C ALA A 60 10.44 -6.20 6.18
N ILE A 61 11.60 -6.58 6.72
CA ILE A 61 11.80 -7.87 7.40
C ILE A 61 10.93 -7.97 8.65
N GLU A 62 10.88 -6.91 9.45
CA GLU A 62 10.02 -6.84 10.64
C GLU A 62 8.54 -6.97 10.27
N LEU A 63 8.08 -6.20 9.27
CA LEU A 63 6.72 -6.29 8.76
C LEU A 63 6.39 -7.70 8.27
N ARG A 64 7.30 -8.35 7.52
CA ARG A 64 7.12 -9.73 7.09
C ARG A 64 6.90 -10.66 8.28
N ARG A 65 7.73 -10.58 9.32
CA ARG A 65 7.56 -11.40 10.54
C ARG A 65 6.22 -11.17 11.23
N LEU A 66 5.73 -9.92 11.25
CA LEU A 66 4.42 -9.61 11.82
C LEU A 66 3.28 -10.18 10.96
N LEU A 67 3.41 -10.10 9.64
CA LEU A 67 2.47 -10.71 8.70
C LEU A 67 2.47 -12.24 8.83
N ASP A 68 3.64 -12.87 8.91
CA ASP A 68 3.78 -14.31 9.11
C ASP A 68 3.05 -14.74 10.40
N LYS A 69 3.26 -14.02 11.52
CA LYS A 69 2.55 -14.27 12.79
C LYS A 69 1.04 -14.08 12.71
N PHE A 70 0.59 -13.13 11.89
CA PHE A 70 -0.84 -12.88 11.70
C PHE A 70 -1.49 -13.99 10.87
N ILE A 71 -0.78 -14.50 9.87
CA ILE A 71 -1.24 -15.58 8.99
C ILE A 71 -1.25 -16.93 9.71
N GLY A 72 -0.25 -17.21 10.55
CA GLY A 72 -0.09 -18.46 11.31
C GLY A 72 1.21 -19.18 10.99
#